data_AF-A0A7X5HZA3-F1
#
_entry.id   AF-A0A7X5HZA3-F1
#
_cell.length_a   1.000
_cell.length_b   1.000
_cell.length_c   1.000
_cell.angle_alpha   90.00
_cell.angle_beta   90.00
_cell.angle_gamma   90.00
#
_symmetry.space_group_name_H-M   'P 1'
#
loop_
_entity.id
_entity.type
_entity.pdbx_description
1 polymer ?
#
loop_
_entity_poly.entity_id
_entity_poly.type
_entity_poly.pdbx_seq_one_letter_code
_entity_poly.pdbx_strand_id
1 'polypeptide(L)'
;MALSGRVGSSTTKVYTYDRLNRLMQYNDGSTEAVYTYGVDNLRASKKVNGEKTEFVWNGQNLAGETTDGISTIYNYDVTGIAGYKKDNEEEVRYIKDPHGNVIDMQQE
;
A
#
# COMPACT_ATOMS: atom_id res chain seq x y z
N MET A 1 7.24 28.48 22.13
CA MET A 1 8.41 28.12 22.96
C MET A 1 9.35 27.30 22.08
N ALA A 2 10.58 27.75 21.87
CA ALA A 2 11.56 27.03 21.05
C ALA A 2 12.53 26.30 21.99
N LEU A 3 12.58 24.97 21.92
CA LEU A 3 13.59 24.18 22.61
C LEU A 3 14.80 24.03 21.69
N SER A 4 15.95 24.53 22.12
CA SER A 4 17.26 24.25 21.53
C SER A 4 17.82 22.99 22.18
N GLY A 5 18.15 21.97 21.37
CA GLY A 5 18.73 20.72 21.80
C GLY A 5 19.65 20.15 20.72
N ARG A 6 20.88 19.80 21.12
CA ARG A 6 21.98 19.21 20.35
C ARG A 6 21.53 18.20 19.27
N VAL A 7 21.83 18.50 18.01
CA VAL A 7 21.60 17.61 16.85
C VAL A 7 22.57 16.42 16.92
N GLY A 8 22.15 15.35 17.58
CA GLY A 8 22.45 14.01 17.08
C GLY A 8 21.47 13.73 15.94
N SER A 9 21.89 13.03 14.89
CA SER A 9 21.04 12.67 13.73
C SER A 9 19.93 11.67 14.09
N SER A 10 19.12 11.98 15.11
CA SER A 10 17.87 11.29 15.42
C SER A 10 16.78 12.02 14.66
N THR A 11 16.45 11.51 13.48
CA THR A 11 15.25 11.94 12.77
C THR A 11 14.04 11.56 13.62
N THR A 12 13.35 12.57 14.13
CA THR A 12 12.13 12.37 14.92
C THR A 12 11.05 11.81 14.00
N LYS A 13 10.49 10.66 14.35
CA LYS A 13 9.35 10.08 13.65
C LYS A 13 8.06 10.63 14.22
N VAL A 14 7.24 11.24 13.37
CA VAL A 14 5.94 11.82 13.70
C VAL A 14 4.85 10.97 13.06
N TYR A 15 3.86 10.61 13.86
CA TYR A 15 2.68 9.84 13.43
C TYR A 15 1.43 10.60 13.85
N THR A 16 0.55 10.88 12.88
CA THR A 16 -0.74 11.54 13.13
C THR A 16 -1.86 10.55 12.85
N TYR A 17 -2.82 10.47 13.75
CA TYR A 17 -3.95 9.54 13.66
C TYR A 17 -5.27 10.30 13.57
N ASP A 18 -6.26 9.71 12.91
CA ASP A 18 -7.64 10.22 12.95
C ASP A 18 -8.38 9.82 14.23
N ARG A 19 -9.65 10.24 14.32
CA ARG A 19 -10.54 9.92 15.46
C ARG A 19 -10.86 8.43 15.61
N LEU A 20 -10.64 7.63 14.57
CA LEU A 20 -10.82 6.18 14.58
C LEU A 20 -9.49 5.46 14.86
N ASN A 21 -8.46 6.20 15.28
CA ASN A 21 -7.12 5.69 15.57
C ASN A 21 -6.41 5.08 14.35
N ARG A 22 -6.65 5.62 13.16
CA ARG A 22 -5.99 5.20 11.90
C ARG A 22 -4.89 6.17 11.52
N LEU A 23 -3.76 5.65 11.05
CA LEU A 23 -2.61 6.47 10.66
C LEU A 23 -2.94 7.33 9.45
N MET A 24 -3.07 8.65 9.64
CA MET A 24 -3.32 9.61 8.57
C MET A 24 -2.04 10.15 7.96
N GLN A 25 -0.99 10.35 8.77
CA GLN A 25 0.26 10.95 8.29
C GLN A 25 1.47 10.35 9.02
N TYR A 26 2.57 10.21 8.28
CA TYR A 26 3.87 9.84 8.79
C TYR A 26 4.93 10.79 8.24
N ASN A 27 5.86 11.19 9.10
CA ASN A 27 7.02 11.96 8.69
C ASN A 27 8.25 11.57 9.53
N ASP A 28 9.38 11.30 8.90
CA ASP A 28 10.66 11.07 9.60
C ASP A 28 11.79 11.99 9.12
N GLY A 29 11.46 13.11 8.51
CA GLY A 29 12.41 14.06 7.91
C GLY A 29 12.98 13.63 6.55
N SER A 30 12.86 12.34 6.17
CA SER A 30 13.26 11.83 4.85
C SER A 30 12.03 11.41 4.03
N THR A 31 11.06 10.79 4.69
CA THR A 31 9.82 10.31 4.09
C THR A 31 8.65 11.09 4.65
N GLU A 32 7.81 11.62 3.76
CA GLU A 32 6.48 12.12 4.09
C GLU A 32 5.44 11.20 3.45
N ALA A 33 4.52 10.67 4.26
CA ALA A 33 3.42 9.86 3.79
C ALA A 33 2.08 10.38 4.33
N VAL A 34 1.08 10.44 3.45
CA VAL A 34 -0.31 10.78 3.78
C VAL A 34 -1.22 9.65 3.35
N TYR A 35 -2.16 9.29 4.20
CA TYR A 35 -3.11 8.21 3.97
C TYR A 35 -4.54 8.73 4.09
N THR A 36 -5.41 8.24 3.20
CA THR A 36 -6.85 8.48 3.29
C THR A 36 -7.59 7.15 3.40
N TYR A 37 -8.77 7.19 3.98
CA TYR A 37 -9.56 6.00 4.26
C TYR A 37 -11.01 6.21 3.84
N GLY A 38 -11.62 5.15 3.33
CA GLY A 38 -13.03 5.10 2.98
C GLY A 38 -13.93 4.95 4.21
N VAL A 39 -15.24 4.96 3.94
CA VAL A 39 -16.30 4.71 4.93
C VAL A 39 -16.31 3.27 5.43
N ASP A 40 -15.78 2.35 4.63
CA ASP A 40 -15.55 0.93 4.90
C ASP A 40 -14.34 0.66 5.81
N ASN A 41 -13.68 1.73 6.28
CA ASN A 41 -12.48 1.68 7.10
C ASN A 41 -11.23 1.16 6.38
N LEU A 42 -11.30 0.98 5.06
CA LEU A 42 -10.17 0.54 4.24
C LEU A 42 -9.40 1.76 3.70
N ARG A 43 -8.12 1.56 3.39
CA ARG A 43 -7.27 2.64 2.88
C ARG A 43 -7.69 2.95 1.45
N ALA A 44 -8.13 4.18 1.20
CA ALA A 44 -8.56 4.63 -0.13
C ALA A 44 -7.37 5.15 -0.96
N SER A 45 -6.39 5.80 -0.33
CA SER A 45 -5.15 6.20 -1.01
C SER A 45 -3.97 6.32 -0.05
N LYS A 46 -2.77 6.26 -0.62
CA LYS A 46 -1.52 6.69 0.01
C LYS A 46 -0.83 7.69 -0.91
N LYS A 47 -0.14 8.66 -0.34
CA LYS A 47 0.80 9.53 -1.05
C LYS A 47 2.11 9.53 -0.31
N VAL A 48 3.19 9.06 -0.91
CA VAL A 48 4.52 8.99 -0.30
C VAL A 48 5.48 9.82 -1.14
N ASN A 49 6.12 10.82 -0.55
CA ASN A 49 7.09 11.69 -1.22
C ASN A 49 6.61 12.26 -2.57
N GLY A 50 5.30 12.55 -2.68
CA GLY A 50 4.70 13.09 -3.91
C GLY A 50 3.96 12.05 -4.76
N GLU A 51 4.36 10.77 -4.69
CA GLU A 51 3.80 9.68 -5.48
C GLU A 51 2.51 9.17 -4.84
N LYS A 52 1.40 9.19 -5.59
CA LYS A 52 0.07 8.82 -5.09
C LYS A 52 -0.34 7.46 -5.65
N THR A 53 -0.76 6.56 -4.76
CA THR A 53 -1.43 5.31 -5.10
C THR A 53 -2.86 5.35 -4.60
N GLU A 54 -3.81 4.98 -5.46
CA GLU A 54 -5.23 4.80 -5.13
C GLU A 54 -5.56 3.32 -5.06
N PHE A 55 -6.46 2.93 -4.15
CA PHE A 55 -6.81 1.54 -3.90
C PHE A 55 -8.30 1.30 -4.12
N VAL A 56 -8.62 0.16 -4.75
CA VAL A 56 -9.98 -0.33 -4.94
C VAL A 56 -10.11 -1.67 -4.24
N TRP A 57 -11.17 -1.83 -3.45
CA TRP A 57 -11.40 -3.01 -2.62
C TRP A 57 -12.65 -3.78 -3.07
N ASN A 58 -12.60 -5.11 -2.96
CA ASN A 58 -13.74 -6.00 -3.10
C ASN A 58 -13.94 -6.74 -1.77
N GLY A 59 -14.85 -6.22 -0.94
CA GLY A 59 -14.91 -6.60 0.47
C GLY A 59 -13.60 -6.24 1.17
N GLN A 60 -12.95 -7.21 1.80
CA GLN A 60 -11.66 -7.03 2.47
C GLN A 60 -10.45 -7.33 1.56
N ASN A 61 -10.68 -7.75 0.32
CA ASN A 61 -9.63 -8.07 -0.64
C ASN A 61 -9.28 -6.84 -1.48
N LEU A 62 -8.00 -6.59 -1.70
CA LEU A 62 -7.54 -5.50 -2.56
C LEU A 62 -7.77 -5.90 -4.01
N ALA A 63 -8.78 -5.33 -4.66
CA ALA A 63 -9.11 -5.66 -6.04
C ALA A 63 -8.13 -5.04 -7.04
N GLY A 64 -7.60 -3.86 -6.72
CA GLY A 64 -6.58 -3.23 -7.54
C GLY A 64 -6.02 -1.96 -6.92
N GLU A 65 -4.94 -1.49 -7.52
CA GLU A 65 -4.30 -0.23 -7.17
C GLU A 65 -3.86 0.51 -8.44
N THR A 66 -3.84 1.83 -8.37
CA THR A 66 -3.37 2.68 -9.48
C THR A 66 -2.32 3.65 -8.95
N THR A 67 -1.14 3.65 -9.56
CA THR A 67 -0.04 4.58 -9.27
C THR A 67 0.45 5.17 -10.58
N ASP A 68 0.56 6.50 -10.65
CA ASP A 68 1.02 7.24 -11.83
C ASP A 68 0.32 6.83 -13.15
N GLY A 69 -0.98 6.57 -13.07
CA GLY A 69 -1.81 6.19 -14.22
C GLY A 69 -1.66 4.73 -14.66
N ILE A 70 -0.84 3.94 -13.97
CA ILE A 70 -0.69 2.51 -14.19
C ILE A 70 -1.52 1.76 -13.15
N SER A 71 -2.49 0.98 -13.64
CA SER A 71 -3.35 0.16 -12.79
C SER A 71 -2.84 -1.27 -12.72
N THR A 72 -2.93 -1.86 -11.53
CA THR A 72 -2.71 -3.27 -11.27
C THR A 72 -3.99 -3.85 -10.70
N ILE A 73 -4.49 -4.92 -11.30
CA ILE A 73 -5.65 -5.68 -10.83
C ILE A 73 -5.15 -6.99 -10.23
N TYR A 74 -5.65 -7.37 -9.07
CA TYR A 74 -5.27 -8.60 -8.38
C TYR A 74 -6.35 -9.67 -8.53
N ASN A 75 -5.92 -10.87 -8.90
CA ASN A 75 -6.76 -12.05 -8.98
C ASN A 75 -6.59 -12.88 -7.70
N TYR A 76 -7.66 -13.50 -7.23
CA TYR A 76 -7.67 -14.25 -5.98
C TYR A 76 -8.14 -15.69 -6.21
N ASP A 77 -7.55 -16.61 -5.46
CA ASP A 77 -8.02 -17.97 -5.25
C ASP A 77 -8.30 -18.20 -3.74
N VAL A 78 -8.64 -19.42 -3.36
CA VAL A 78 -8.95 -19.77 -1.96
C VAL A 78 -7.77 -19.64 -0.99
N THR A 79 -6.54 -19.50 -1.51
CA THR A 79 -5.30 -19.33 -0.75
C THR A 79 -4.81 -17.87 -0.71
N GLY A 80 -5.52 -16.95 -1.37
CA GLY A 80 -5.18 -15.52 -1.41
C GLY A 80 -4.91 -15.02 -2.83
N ILE A 81 -3.98 -14.07 -2.99
CA ILE A 81 -3.66 -13.52 -4.32
C ILE A 81 -3.09 -14.64 -5.21
N ALA A 82 -3.76 -14.92 -6.32
CA ALA A 82 -3.40 -15.93 -7.31
C ALA A 82 -2.55 -15.36 -8.45
N GLY A 83 -2.58 -14.04 -8.64
CA GLY A 83 -1.86 -13.37 -9.70
C GLY A 83 -2.25 -11.90 -9.79
N TYR A 84 -1.68 -11.20 -10.76
CA TYR A 84 -2.03 -9.82 -11.05
C TYR A 84 -1.86 -9.52 -12.54
N LYS A 85 -2.55 -8.47 -12.98
CA LYS A 85 -2.38 -7.89 -14.31
C LYS A 85 -2.14 -6.40 -14.16
N LYS A 86 -1.03 -5.92 -14.71
CA LYS A 86 -0.67 -4.50 -14.74
C LYS A 86 -0.93 -3.94 -16.14
N ASP A 87 -1.30 -2.66 -16.23
CA ASP A 87 -1.60 -2.04 -17.52
C ASP A 87 -0.41 -2.17 -18.49
N ASN A 88 -0.70 -2.60 -19.72
CA ASN A 88 0.27 -2.86 -20.79
C ASN A 88 1.31 -3.96 -20.49
N GLU A 89 1.07 -4.77 -19.46
CA GLU A 89 1.87 -5.95 -19.15
C GLU A 89 1.00 -7.21 -19.24
N GLU A 90 1.64 -8.34 -19.48
CA GLU A 90 0.96 -9.63 -19.49
C GLU A 90 0.56 -10.06 -18.08
N GLU A 91 -0.48 -10.88 -17.99
CA GLU A 91 -0.93 -11.40 -16.69
C GLU A 91 0.15 -12.29 -16.07
N VAL A 92 0.44 -12.04 -14.80
CA VAL A 92 1.33 -12.87 -14.00
C VAL A 92 0.48 -13.74 -13.07
N ARG A 93 0.68 -15.05 -13.12
CA ARG A 93 0.05 -16.03 -12.22
C ARG A 93 1.07 -16.68 -11.31
N TYR A 94 0.71 -16.83 -10.05
CA TYR A 94 1.52 -17.51 -9.04
C TYR A 94 1.24 -19.00 -9.04
N ILE A 95 2.29 -19.81 -9.11
CA ILE A 95 2.23 -21.25 -8.84
C ILE A 95 2.48 -21.43 -7.34
N LYS A 96 1.59 -22.16 -6.68
CA LYS A 96 1.62 -22.36 -5.23
C LYS A 96 1.75 -23.84 -4.87
N ASP A 97 2.40 -24.10 -3.73
CA ASP A 97 2.36 -25.40 -3.09
C ASP A 97 0.96 -25.66 -2.45
N PRO A 98 0.68 -26.89 -1.97
CA PRO A 98 -0.60 -27.20 -1.32
C PRO A 98 -0.88 -26.41 -0.03
N HIS A 99 0.13 -25.73 0.54
CA HIS A 99 -0.02 -24.88 1.72
C HIS A 99 -0.26 -23.41 1.36
N GLY A 100 -0.28 -23.07 0.07
CA GLY A 100 -0.52 -21.71 -0.44
C GLY A 100 0.76 -20.85 -0.56
N ASN A 101 1.94 -21.41 -0.35
CA ASN A 101 3.19 -20.67 -0.55
C ASN A 101 3.49 -20.55 -2.05
N VAL A 102 3.88 -19.37 -2.51
CA VAL A 102 4.32 -19.17 -3.89
C VAL A 102 5.66 -19.86 -4.10
N ILE A 103 5.71 -20.79 -5.05
CA ILE A 103 6.93 -21.53 -5.43
C ILE A 103 7.48 -21.12 -6.79
N ASP A 104 6.64 -20.54 -7.65
CA ASP A 104 7.04 -20.04 -8.97
C ASP A 104 6.02 -19.01 -9.50
N MET A 105 6.35 -18.32 -10.59
CA MET A 105 5.46 -17.40 -11.30
C MET A 105 5.52 -17.64 -12.81
N GLN A 106 4.36 -17.54 -13.46
CA GLN A 106 4.25 -17.63 -14.92
C GLN A 106 3.69 -16.32 -15.47
N GLN A 107 4.21 -15.91 -16.63
CA GLN A 107 3.71 -14.77 -17.40
C GLN A 107 3.11 -15.32 -18.69
N GLU A 108 1.86 -15.00 -18.98
CA GLU A 108 1.17 -15.42 -20.21
C GLU A 108 1.57 -14.62 -21.44
#